data_AF-A0A2N2IWP7-F1
#
_entry.id   AF-A0A2N2IWP7-F1
#
_cell.length_a   1.000
_cell.length_b   1.000
_cell.length_c   1.000
_cell.angle_alpha   90.00
_cell.angle_beta   90.00
_cell.angle_gamma   90.00
#
_symmetry.space_group_name_H-M   'P 1'
#
loop_
_entity.id
_entity.type
_entity.pdbx_description
1 polymer ?
#
loop_
_entity_poly.entity_id
_entity_poly.type
_entity_poly.pdbx_seq_one_letter_code
_entity_poly.pdbx_strand_id
1 'polypeptide(L)'
;MPRRLIVRYASASDLRAHLDEAQSRGAILLPLADVPGDLAPLERLELVVSAAEVGAELGAELLQVLAGVGLVVRILDHGTLDPASLPLLGSGSATPPQVTLHAGRQERSEREQEPRESAEDEQEPREPAEDEDEREPGAKPTAGPAGSSAISWSLEKLTAEWDNLGTAERVRVARYGNRGARGVVLRSNDRTLMAHLLTNPHISTEEVASLAGNAAIDPAALRRIASSTDWLRSAEVTRNLVCNPKLPMPEVERLLRTLPRDELVRLSKSGRARAVVKQAVAKRLKSSDR
;
A
#
# COMPACT_ATOMS: atom_id res chain seq x y z
N MET A 1 12.29 -15.59 -10.36
CA MET A 1 12.78 -14.20 -10.45
C MET A 1 11.86 -13.46 -11.40
N PRO A 2 11.34 -12.27 -11.06
CA PRO A 2 10.52 -11.49 -11.97
C PRO A 2 11.32 -11.16 -13.24
N ARG A 3 10.69 -11.26 -14.40
CA ARG A 3 11.33 -10.93 -15.68
C ARG A 3 11.38 -9.42 -15.84
N ARG A 4 12.54 -8.90 -16.25
CA ARG A 4 12.79 -7.45 -16.41
C ARG A 4 12.66 -7.04 -17.88
N LEU A 5 11.83 -6.03 -18.14
CA LEU A 5 11.71 -5.38 -19.44
C LEU A 5 12.24 -3.96 -19.35
N ILE A 6 13.12 -3.59 -20.25
CA ILE A 6 13.65 -2.23 -20.37
C ILE A 6 12.78 -1.50 -21.39
N VAL A 7 12.16 -0.38 -20.99
CA VAL A 7 11.29 0.43 -21.84
C VAL A 7 11.87 1.83 -21.94
N ARG A 8 12.31 2.21 -23.14
CA ARG A 8 12.93 3.51 -23.41
C ARG A 8 11.94 4.45 -24.10
N TYR A 9 11.79 5.64 -23.54
CA TYR A 9 10.96 6.70 -24.10
C TYR A 9 11.84 7.81 -24.66
N ALA A 10 11.41 8.44 -25.75
CA ALA A 10 12.13 9.54 -26.37
C ALA A 10 12.16 10.79 -25.48
N SER A 11 11.08 11.06 -24.75
CA SER A 11 10.98 12.18 -23.83
C SER A 11 10.22 11.82 -22.54
N ALA A 12 10.41 12.64 -21.50
CA ALA A 12 9.63 12.54 -20.26
C ALA A 12 8.13 12.78 -20.49
N SER A 13 7.77 13.58 -21.51
CA SER A 13 6.37 13.81 -21.91
C SER A 13 5.74 12.59 -22.59
N ASP A 14 6.52 11.82 -23.36
CA ASP A 14 6.04 10.56 -23.93
C ASP A 14 5.80 9.52 -22.84
N LEU A 15 6.69 9.46 -21.83
CA LEU A 15 6.50 8.61 -20.64
C LEU A 15 5.22 9.02 -19.88
N ARG A 16 5.01 10.31 -19.63
CA ARG A 16 3.78 10.84 -19.01
C ARG A 16 2.54 10.40 -19.77
N ALA A 17 2.51 10.65 -21.08
CA ALA A 17 1.36 10.34 -21.92
C ALA A 17 1.05 8.84 -21.91
N HIS A 18 2.07 7.98 -21.97
CA HIS A 18 1.90 6.54 -21.95
C HIS A 18 1.40 6.03 -20.59
N LEU A 19 1.83 6.65 -19.47
CA LEU A 19 1.30 6.33 -18.14
C LEU A 19 -0.14 6.82 -17.94
N ASP A 20 -0.50 8.00 -18.47
CA ASP A 20 -1.87 8.51 -18.46
C ASP A 20 -2.79 7.63 -19.33
N GLU A 21 -2.29 7.13 -20.46
CA GLU A 21 -2.98 6.13 -21.28
C GLU A 21 -3.18 4.82 -20.51
N ALA A 22 -2.15 4.35 -19.80
CA ALA A 22 -2.25 3.18 -18.93
C ALA A 22 -3.33 3.33 -17.87
N GLN A 23 -3.41 4.52 -17.26
CA GLN A 23 -4.37 4.80 -16.21
C GLN A 23 -5.80 4.91 -16.76
N SER A 24 -5.97 5.53 -17.93
CA SER A 24 -7.29 5.71 -18.54
C SER A 24 -7.84 4.43 -19.16
N ARG A 25 -6.99 3.58 -19.75
CA ARG A 25 -7.40 2.33 -20.41
C ARG A 25 -7.27 1.09 -19.51
N GLY A 26 -6.58 1.21 -18.37
CA GLY A 26 -6.33 0.10 -17.43
C GLY A 26 -5.23 -0.88 -17.88
N ALA A 27 -4.69 -0.71 -19.08
CA ALA A 27 -3.59 -1.48 -19.65
C ALA A 27 -2.87 -0.67 -20.73
N ILE A 28 -1.62 -1.02 -21.02
CA ILE A 28 -0.81 -0.46 -22.11
C ILE A 28 -0.26 -1.55 -23.01
N LEU A 29 -0.11 -1.20 -24.27
CA LEU A 29 0.60 -2.03 -25.25
C LEU A 29 2.07 -1.61 -25.27
N LEU A 30 2.95 -2.53 -24.88
CA LEU A 30 4.39 -2.40 -25.04
C LEU A 30 4.80 -3.04 -26.37
N PRO A 31 5.18 -2.25 -27.39
CA PRO A 31 5.57 -2.78 -28.68
C PRO A 31 6.87 -3.57 -28.54
N LEU A 32 6.79 -4.87 -28.77
CA LEU A 32 7.93 -5.78 -28.68
C LEU A 32 7.91 -6.68 -29.91
N ALA A 33 8.89 -6.51 -30.78
CA ALA A 33 8.94 -7.22 -32.07
C ALA A 33 9.21 -8.73 -31.90
N ASP A 34 10.02 -9.09 -30.90
CA ASP A 34 10.35 -10.47 -30.57
C ASP A 34 9.84 -10.78 -29.16
N VAL A 35 8.61 -11.28 -29.08
CA VAL A 35 7.99 -11.65 -27.82
C VAL A 35 8.33 -13.10 -27.50
N PRO A 36 9.01 -13.40 -26.38
CA PRO A 36 9.31 -14.77 -26.03
C PRO A 36 8.01 -15.54 -25.71
N GLY A 37 7.87 -16.73 -26.29
CA GLY A 37 6.66 -17.56 -26.20
C GLY A 37 6.42 -18.22 -24.84
N ASP A 38 7.31 -18.03 -23.88
CA ASP A 38 7.28 -18.64 -22.54
C ASP A 38 6.69 -17.72 -21.47
N LEU A 39 6.08 -16.60 -21.88
CA LEU A 39 5.42 -15.63 -20.99
C LEU A 39 4.01 -16.13 -20.63
N ALA A 40 3.76 -16.29 -19.33
CA ALA A 40 2.47 -16.72 -18.84
C ALA A 40 1.51 -15.53 -18.67
N PRO A 41 0.20 -15.68 -18.98
CA PRO A 41 -0.79 -14.68 -18.58
C PRO A 41 -0.75 -14.45 -17.07
N LEU A 42 -0.90 -13.20 -16.64
CA LEU A 42 -0.82 -12.74 -15.25
C LEU A 42 0.57 -12.86 -14.61
N GLU A 43 1.62 -13.12 -15.40
CA GLU A 43 2.99 -13.08 -14.90
C GLU A 43 3.37 -11.65 -14.48
N ARG A 44 4.01 -11.52 -13.30
CA ARG A 44 4.53 -10.23 -12.83
C ARG A 44 5.84 -9.89 -13.54
N LEU A 45 5.86 -8.70 -14.11
CA LEU A 45 6.97 -8.12 -14.86
C LEU A 45 7.50 -6.89 -14.12
N GLU A 46 8.81 -6.69 -14.20
CA GLU A 46 9.47 -5.47 -13.76
C GLU A 46 9.81 -4.61 -14.99
N LEU A 47 9.17 -3.46 -15.12
CA LEU A 47 9.44 -2.51 -16.20
C LEU A 47 10.47 -1.49 -15.74
N VAL A 48 11.68 -1.56 -16.27
CA VAL A 48 12.70 -0.52 -16.10
C VAL A 48 12.48 0.54 -17.17
N VAL A 49 11.79 1.62 -16.82
CA VAL A 49 11.50 2.73 -17.73
C VAL A 49 12.62 3.77 -17.67
N SER A 50 13.02 4.29 -18.84
CA SER A 50 13.99 5.39 -18.92
C SER A 50 13.58 6.42 -19.98
N ALA A 51 13.56 7.70 -19.60
CA ALA A 51 13.23 8.84 -20.43
C ALA A 51 14.11 10.05 -20.06
N ALA A 52 15.03 10.47 -20.94
CA ALA A 52 16.02 11.52 -20.63
C ALA A 52 16.79 11.24 -19.31
N GLU A 53 16.66 12.11 -18.29
CA GLU A 53 17.28 11.94 -16.96
C GLU A 53 16.38 11.17 -15.96
N VAL A 54 15.19 10.76 -16.39
CA VAL A 54 14.21 10.08 -15.54
C VAL A 54 14.32 8.57 -15.74
N GLY A 55 14.66 7.85 -14.69
CA GLY A 55 14.64 6.39 -14.64
C GLY A 55 13.75 5.89 -13.50
N ALA A 56 12.94 4.86 -13.75
CA ALA A 56 12.12 4.24 -12.72
C ALA A 56 11.90 2.76 -12.96
N GLU A 57 11.62 2.03 -11.89
CA GLU A 57 11.19 0.64 -11.93
C GLU A 57 9.70 0.58 -11.60
N LEU A 58 8.91 0.09 -12.55
CA LEU A 58 7.46 -0.06 -12.42
C LEU A 58 7.13 -1.54 -12.27
N GLY A 59 6.23 -1.86 -11.36
CA GLY A 59 5.64 -3.20 -11.30
C GLY A 59 4.54 -3.30 -12.34
N ALA A 60 4.55 -4.34 -13.16
CA ALA A 60 3.50 -4.61 -14.13
C ALA A 60 3.06 -6.07 -14.12
N GLU A 61 1.88 -6.32 -14.67
CA GLU A 61 1.31 -7.65 -14.83
C GLU A 61 0.96 -7.86 -16.30
N LEU A 62 1.42 -8.97 -16.86
CA LEU A 62 1.10 -9.33 -18.23
C LEU A 62 -0.37 -9.74 -18.33
N LEU A 63 -1.15 -9.06 -19.17
CA LEU A 63 -2.53 -9.45 -19.43
C LEU A 63 -2.62 -10.36 -20.66
N GLN A 64 -1.90 -10.00 -21.72
CA GLN A 64 -1.98 -10.72 -22.98
C GLN A 64 -0.70 -10.54 -23.81
N VAL A 65 -0.27 -11.62 -24.46
CA VAL A 65 0.76 -11.58 -25.49
C VAL A 65 0.08 -11.47 -26.85
N LEU A 66 0.43 -10.44 -27.63
CA LEU A 66 0.00 -10.27 -29.01
C LEU A 66 1.18 -10.56 -29.93
N ALA A 67 1.22 -11.76 -30.51
CA ALA A 67 2.30 -12.18 -31.39
C ALA A 67 2.52 -11.18 -32.55
N GLY A 68 3.75 -10.71 -32.71
CA GLY A 68 4.12 -9.72 -33.74
C GLY A 68 3.69 -8.28 -33.46
N VAL A 69 3.01 -8.01 -32.34
CA VAL A 69 2.52 -6.67 -31.96
C VAL A 69 3.16 -6.20 -30.65
N GLY A 70 3.19 -7.06 -29.62
CA GLY A 70 3.82 -6.76 -28.34
C GLY A 70 3.09 -7.34 -27.13
N LEU A 71 3.29 -6.71 -25.98
CA LEU A 71 2.76 -7.16 -24.69
C LEU A 71 1.72 -6.18 -24.17
N VAL A 72 0.53 -6.68 -23.85
CA VAL A 72 -0.47 -5.90 -23.13
C VAL A 72 -0.22 -6.08 -21.64
N VAL A 73 0.24 -5.03 -20.98
CA VAL A 73 0.58 -5.07 -19.55
C VAL A 73 -0.27 -4.08 -18.76
N ARG A 74 -0.60 -4.44 -17.53
CA ARG A 74 -1.23 -3.56 -16.55
C ARG A 74 -0.16 -3.07 -15.58
N ILE A 75 -0.03 -1.76 -15.42
CA ILE A 75 0.85 -1.18 -14.41
C ILE A 75 0.22 -1.37 -13.03
N LEU A 76 0.92 -2.06 -12.14
CA LEU A 76 0.51 -2.31 -10.77
C LEU A 76 1.02 -1.23 -9.81
N ASP A 77 2.25 -0.76 -10.04
CA ASP A 77 2.91 0.25 -9.21
C ASP A 77 3.85 1.11 -10.05
N HIS A 78 3.91 2.40 -9.74
CA HIS A 78 4.81 3.37 -10.35
C HIS A 78 6.15 3.52 -9.59
N GLY A 79 6.30 2.82 -8.46
CA GLY A 79 7.52 2.85 -7.66
C GLY A 79 7.79 4.25 -7.10
N THR A 80 8.96 4.82 -7.39
CA THR A 80 9.33 6.18 -6.98
C THR A 80 8.93 7.27 -7.98
N LEU A 81 8.37 6.88 -9.13
CA LEU A 81 8.02 7.83 -10.19
C LEU A 81 6.70 8.53 -9.88
N ASP A 82 6.71 9.83 -9.64
CA ASP A 82 5.47 10.62 -9.62
C ASP A 82 5.09 11.03 -11.05
N PRO A 83 4.05 10.43 -11.65
CA PRO A 83 3.64 10.79 -13.01
C PRO A 83 3.20 12.25 -13.11
N ALA A 84 2.64 12.85 -12.04
CA ALA A 84 2.18 14.25 -12.08
C ALA A 84 3.33 15.26 -12.18
N SER A 85 4.54 14.86 -11.76
CA SER A 85 5.75 15.68 -11.84
C SER A 85 6.39 15.69 -13.24
N LEU A 86 5.94 14.83 -14.16
CA LEU A 86 6.44 14.79 -15.53
C LEU A 86 5.75 15.87 -16.41
N PRO A 87 6.47 16.44 -17.39
CA PRO A 87 5.93 17.48 -18.26
C PRO A 87 4.78 16.94 -19.12
N LEU A 88 3.70 17.72 -19.23
CA LEU A 88 2.57 17.42 -20.11
C LEU A 88 3.00 17.48 -21.58
N LEU A 89 2.35 16.68 -22.44
CA LEU A 89 2.61 16.65 -23.87
C LEU A 89 2.36 18.05 -24.47
N GLY A 90 3.38 18.62 -25.10
CA GLY A 90 3.24 19.78 -25.98
C GLY A 90 2.52 19.39 -27.27
N SER A 91 2.38 20.32 -28.23
CA SER A 91 1.70 20.12 -29.54
C SER A 91 2.27 19.01 -30.46
N GLY A 92 3.14 18.13 -29.97
CA GLY A 92 3.74 17.02 -30.72
C GLY A 92 2.90 15.74 -30.68
N SER A 93 3.16 14.84 -31.64
CA SER A 93 2.62 13.48 -31.66
C SER A 93 3.43 12.58 -30.71
N ALA A 94 2.75 11.75 -29.92
CA ALA A 94 3.39 10.82 -28.99
C ALA A 94 4.21 9.76 -29.75
N THR A 95 5.47 9.58 -29.37
CA THR A 95 6.36 8.59 -30.01
C THR A 95 6.29 7.26 -29.26
N PRO A 96 6.08 6.11 -29.93
CA PRO A 96 6.02 4.81 -29.26
C PRO A 96 7.37 4.46 -28.60
N PRO A 97 7.36 3.83 -27.41
CA PRO A 97 8.58 3.48 -26.69
C PRO A 97 9.33 2.31 -27.34
N GLN A 98 10.65 2.25 -27.15
CA GLN A 98 11.46 1.09 -27.53
C GLN A 98 11.54 0.10 -26.36
N VAL A 99 11.12 -1.13 -26.56
CA VAL A 99 11.11 -2.18 -25.52
C VAL A 99 12.18 -3.23 -25.81
N THR A 100 12.98 -3.57 -24.81
CA THR A 100 13.96 -4.65 -24.87
C THR A 100 13.80 -5.56 -23.67
N LEU A 101 13.60 -6.85 -23.91
CA LEU A 101 13.46 -7.85 -22.85
C LEU A 101 14.83 -8.36 -22.42
N HIS A 102 15.14 -8.30 -21.12
CA HIS A 102 16.38 -8.83 -20.57
C HIS A 102 16.04 -10.05 -19.71
N ALA A 103 16.18 -11.25 -20.27
CA ALA A 103 16.16 -12.47 -19.50
C ALA A 103 17.38 -12.46 -18.58
N GLY A 104 17.16 -12.53 -17.26
CA GLY A 104 18.22 -12.43 -16.25
C GLY A 104 19.27 -13.53 -16.39
N ARG A 105 20.28 -13.30 -17.22
CA ARG A 105 21.59 -13.97 -17.15
C ARG A 105 22.62 -12.88 -16.91
N GLN A 106 22.91 -12.62 -15.64
CA GLN A 106 24.19 -12.01 -15.29
C GLN A 106 25.16 -13.12 -14.91
N GLU A 107 26.21 -13.18 -15.71
CA GLU A 107 27.44 -13.91 -15.51
C GLU A 107 27.97 -13.69 -14.09
N ARG A 108 28.07 -14.77 -13.32
CA ARG A 108 29.20 -14.99 -12.41
C ARG A 108 29.80 -16.33 -12.79
N SER A 109 30.98 -16.27 -13.39
CA SER A 109 31.80 -17.46 -13.61
C SER A 109 32.23 -18.05 -12.27
N GLU A 110 32.29 -19.38 -12.31
CA GLU A 110 33.25 -20.22 -11.58
C GLU A 110 33.18 -20.26 -10.06
N ARG A 111 32.33 -21.16 -9.57
CA ARG A 111 32.76 -22.40 -8.89
C ARG A 111 31.52 -23.27 -8.72
N GLU A 112 31.36 -24.28 -9.56
CA GLU A 112 31.83 -25.65 -9.28
C GLU A 112 30.79 -26.40 -8.44
N GLN A 113 29.91 -27.15 -9.13
CA GLN A 113 29.63 -28.57 -8.90
C GLN A 113 28.32 -28.99 -9.60
N GLU A 114 28.46 -29.56 -10.79
CA GLU A 114 27.66 -30.71 -11.25
C GLU A 114 28.03 -31.94 -10.36
N PRO A 115 27.28 -33.08 -10.35
CA PRO A 115 26.41 -33.56 -11.42
C PRO A 115 25.05 -34.20 -11.02
N ARG A 116 24.14 -34.12 -12.00
CA ARG A 116 23.22 -35.14 -12.55
C ARG A 116 23.01 -36.46 -11.79
N GLU A 117 21.74 -36.86 -11.67
CA GLU A 117 21.20 -38.23 -11.90
C GLU A 117 19.66 -38.11 -12.03
N SER A 118 19.10 -38.40 -13.22
CA SER A 118 18.33 -39.63 -13.56
C SER A 118 16.81 -39.43 -13.38
N ALA A 119 16.06 -39.29 -14.48
CA ALA A 119 15.36 -40.36 -15.21
C ALA A 119 14.07 -40.80 -14.47
N GLU A 120 12.91 -40.41 -15.01
CA GLU A 120 11.90 -41.32 -15.59
C GLU A 120 10.80 -41.66 -14.57
N ASP A 121 9.57 -41.18 -14.81
CA ASP A 121 8.47 -42.12 -15.06
C ASP A 121 7.29 -41.41 -15.73
N GLU A 122 6.83 -42.03 -16.81
CA GLU A 122 5.72 -41.64 -17.65
C GLU A 122 4.41 -42.31 -17.18
N GLN A 123 3.29 -41.73 -17.63
CA GLN A 123 1.99 -42.39 -17.92
C GLN A 123 1.08 -42.78 -16.73
N GLU A 124 -0.24 -42.66 -16.76
CA GLU A 124 -1.26 -41.99 -17.60
C GLU A 124 -2.65 -42.27 -16.91
N PRO A 125 -3.84 -42.12 -17.53
CA PRO A 125 -4.89 -41.16 -17.15
C PRO A 125 -6.17 -41.82 -16.58
N ARG A 126 -7.11 -41.05 -16.00
CA ARG A 126 -8.57 -41.37 -15.98
C ARG A 126 -9.44 -40.12 -15.77
N GLU A 127 -10.15 -39.71 -16.82
CA GLU A 127 -11.49 -39.07 -16.77
C GLU A 127 -12.57 -40.17 -16.88
N PRO A 128 -13.91 -39.90 -16.86
CA PRO A 128 -14.67 -38.67 -16.59
C PRO A 128 -15.82 -38.90 -15.58
N ALA A 129 -16.52 -37.84 -15.16
CA ALA A 129 -17.97 -37.89 -14.91
C ALA A 129 -18.53 -36.45 -14.83
N GLU A 130 -19.31 -36.12 -15.85
CA GLU A 130 -20.29 -35.04 -15.86
C GLU A 130 -21.48 -35.45 -14.97
N ASP A 131 -22.09 -34.50 -14.26
CA ASP A 131 -23.55 -34.43 -14.18
C ASP A 131 -23.97 -33.02 -13.72
N GLU A 132 -24.93 -32.49 -14.46
CA GLU A 132 -25.48 -31.14 -14.38
C GLU A 132 -26.65 -31.04 -13.37
N ASP A 133 -26.76 -29.84 -12.80
CA ASP A 133 -28.00 -29.08 -12.52
C ASP A 133 -29.08 -29.66 -11.58
N GLU A 134 -29.17 -29.10 -10.36
CA GLU A 134 -30.46 -28.79 -9.74
C GLU A 134 -30.38 -27.40 -9.05
N ARG A 135 -31.07 -26.43 -9.67
CA ARG A 135 -31.42 -25.13 -9.10
C ARG A 135 -32.56 -25.28 -8.10
N GLU A 136 -32.51 -24.50 -7.01
CA GLU A 136 -33.65 -23.72 -6.50
C GLU A 136 -33.19 -22.59 -5.53
N PRO A 137 -34.00 -21.56 -5.24
CA PRO A 137 -33.57 -20.16 -5.39
C PRO A 137 -33.52 -19.36 -4.08
N GLY A 138 -32.79 -18.24 -4.12
CA GLY A 138 -33.11 -17.07 -3.29
C GLY A 138 -32.22 -16.82 -2.06
N ALA A 139 -31.12 -16.09 -2.28
CA ALA A 139 -30.66 -15.01 -1.38
C ALA A 139 -29.55 -14.24 -2.10
N LYS A 140 -29.77 -12.96 -2.40
CA LYS A 140 -28.72 -12.07 -2.96
C LYS A 140 -27.55 -11.98 -1.98
N PRO A 141 -26.31 -12.40 -2.32
CA PRO A 141 -25.13 -11.93 -1.64
C PRO A 141 -24.68 -10.65 -2.34
N THR A 142 -24.75 -9.56 -1.60
CA THR A 142 -24.18 -8.26 -1.98
C THR A 142 -22.73 -8.43 -2.38
N ALA A 143 -22.40 -8.05 -3.62
CA ALA A 143 -21.04 -7.97 -4.14
C ALA A 143 -20.17 -7.13 -3.19
N GLY A 144 -19.29 -7.80 -2.45
CA GLY A 144 -18.11 -7.15 -1.89
C GLY A 144 -17.09 -6.98 -3.03
N PRO A 145 -16.60 -5.77 -3.33
CA PRO A 145 -15.52 -5.65 -4.29
C PRO A 145 -14.21 -5.98 -3.58
N ALA A 146 -13.66 -7.15 -3.95
CA ALA A 146 -12.24 -7.44 -3.97
C ALA A 146 -11.53 -6.47 -4.94
N GLY A 147 -10.28 -6.12 -4.65
CA GLY A 147 -9.41 -5.32 -5.53
C GLY A 147 -9.12 -3.92 -5.01
N SER A 148 -8.32 -3.83 -3.96
CA SER A 148 -7.78 -2.58 -3.41
C SER A 148 -6.72 -1.99 -4.35
N SER A 149 -7.14 -1.13 -5.28
CA SER A 149 -6.27 -0.08 -5.82
C SER A 149 -6.50 1.17 -4.97
N ALA A 150 -5.44 1.71 -4.37
CA ALA A 150 -5.50 3.00 -3.70
C ALA A 150 -6.08 4.02 -4.69
N ILE A 151 -7.24 4.57 -4.38
CA ILE A 151 -7.83 5.59 -5.24
C ILE A 151 -6.92 6.80 -5.11
N SER A 152 -6.20 7.10 -6.19
CA SER A 152 -5.41 8.32 -6.30
C SER A 152 -6.37 9.50 -6.42
N TRP A 153 -6.90 9.93 -5.28
CA TRP A 153 -7.61 11.20 -5.22
C TRP A 153 -6.58 12.33 -5.32
N SER A 154 -6.71 13.19 -6.33
CA SER A 154 -5.99 14.47 -6.35
C SER A 154 -6.36 15.25 -5.09
N LEU A 155 -5.37 15.58 -4.26
CA LEU A 155 -5.56 16.18 -2.93
C LEU A 155 -6.37 17.48 -2.98
N GLU A 156 -6.13 18.33 -3.99
CA GLU A 156 -6.83 19.60 -4.17
C GLU A 156 -8.32 19.38 -4.44
N LYS A 157 -8.66 18.48 -5.37
CA LYS A 157 -10.04 18.12 -5.69
C LYS A 157 -10.74 17.48 -4.50
N LEU A 158 -10.07 16.55 -3.83
CA LEU A 158 -10.62 15.87 -2.65
C LEU A 158 -10.92 16.83 -1.51
N THR A 159 -10.06 17.83 -1.29
CA THR A 159 -10.28 18.81 -0.23
C THR A 159 -11.45 19.73 -0.57
N ALA A 160 -11.59 20.13 -1.83
CA ALA A 160 -12.71 20.96 -2.28
C ALA A 160 -14.05 20.20 -2.28
N GLU A 161 -14.04 18.91 -2.63
CA GLU A 161 -15.25 18.09 -2.74
C GLU A 161 -15.59 17.31 -1.46
N TRP A 162 -14.76 17.36 -0.42
CA TRP A 162 -14.90 16.55 0.79
C TRP A 162 -16.31 16.60 1.40
N ASP A 163 -16.86 17.81 1.49
CA ASP A 163 -18.19 18.06 2.07
C ASP A 163 -19.33 17.58 1.16
N ASN A 164 -19.07 17.46 -0.15
CA ASN A 164 -20.02 16.94 -1.14
C ASN A 164 -19.98 15.41 -1.27
N LEU A 165 -18.90 14.76 -0.80
CA LEU A 165 -18.78 13.29 -0.85
C LEU A 165 -19.82 12.61 0.05
N GLY A 166 -20.37 11.50 -0.44
CA GLY A 166 -21.22 10.63 0.37
C GLY A 166 -20.43 9.89 1.46
N THR A 167 -21.12 9.46 2.52
CA THR A 167 -20.50 8.73 3.64
C THR A 167 -19.71 7.50 3.19
N ALA A 168 -20.24 6.74 2.22
CA ALA A 168 -19.56 5.56 1.68
C ALA A 168 -18.25 5.89 0.95
N GLU A 169 -18.20 7.02 0.24
CA GLU A 169 -16.99 7.48 -0.45
C GLU A 169 -15.96 7.97 0.56
N ARG A 170 -16.36 8.74 1.57
CA ARG A 170 -15.46 9.16 2.66
C ARG A 170 -14.87 7.96 3.41
N VAL A 171 -15.65 6.90 3.63
CA VAL A 171 -15.16 5.63 4.20
C VAL A 171 -14.12 4.98 3.29
N ARG A 172 -14.39 4.96 1.97
CA ARG A 172 -13.42 4.47 0.98
C ARG A 172 -12.13 5.28 1.02
N VAL A 173 -12.23 6.61 1.19
CA VAL A 173 -11.10 7.52 1.36
C VAL A 173 -10.27 7.20 2.59
N ALA A 174 -10.93 7.01 3.74
CA ALA A 174 -10.25 6.64 4.97
C ALA A 174 -9.50 5.30 4.83
N ARG A 175 -10.11 4.31 4.17
CA ARG A 175 -9.57 2.94 4.11
C ARG A 175 -8.47 2.74 3.06
N TYR A 176 -8.57 3.40 1.91
CA TYR A 176 -7.69 3.17 0.76
C TYR A 176 -6.98 4.43 0.25
N GLY A 177 -7.17 5.56 0.92
CA GLY A 177 -6.55 6.82 0.52
C GLY A 177 -5.04 6.87 0.73
N ASN A 178 -4.39 7.60 -0.16
CA ASN A 178 -2.99 8.01 -0.05
C ASN A 178 -2.77 8.96 1.16
N ARG A 179 -1.52 9.31 1.43
CA ARG A 179 -1.16 10.19 2.58
C ARG A 179 -1.92 11.52 2.59
N GLY A 180 -2.06 12.16 1.43
CA GLY A 180 -2.79 13.42 1.31
C GLY A 180 -4.27 13.26 1.67
N ALA A 181 -4.90 12.22 1.13
CA ALA A 181 -6.31 11.92 1.37
C ALA A 181 -6.61 11.57 2.84
N ARG A 182 -5.73 10.81 3.48
CA ARG A 182 -5.80 10.56 4.93
C ARG A 182 -5.64 11.84 5.74
N GLY A 183 -4.81 12.78 5.29
CA GLY A 183 -4.69 14.11 5.88
C GLY A 183 -6.02 14.87 5.91
N VAL A 184 -6.84 14.74 4.87
CA VAL A 184 -8.20 15.32 4.83
C VAL A 184 -9.10 14.66 5.89
N VAL A 185 -9.09 13.33 5.94
CA VAL A 185 -9.87 12.55 6.92
C VAL A 185 -9.49 12.94 8.36
N LEU A 186 -8.19 13.08 8.64
CA LEU A 186 -7.68 13.47 9.96
C LEU A 186 -8.19 14.85 10.41
N ARG A 187 -8.32 15.81 9.48
CA ARG A 187 -8.85 17.15 9.78
C ARG A 187 -10.35 17.15 10.09
N SER A 188 -11.11 16.26 9.45
CA SER A 188 -12.57 16.18 9.64
C SER A 188 -13.00 15.66 11.03
N ASN A 189 -12.12 14.94 11.74
CA ASN A 189 -12.38 14.32 13.05
C ASN A 189 -13.71 13.52 13.15
N ASP A 190 -14.15 12.92 12.04
CA ASP A 190 -15.37 12.09 12.00
C ASP A 190 -15.12 10.71 12.63
N ARG A 191 -15.89 10.39 13.69
CA ARG A 191 -15.78 9.13 14.44
C ARG A 191 -15.96 7.89 13.57
N THR A 192 -16.85 7.94 12.59
CA THR A 192 -17.13 6.81 11.70
C THR A 192 -15.91 6.52 10.84
N LEU A 193 -15.28 7.58 10.30
CA LEU A 193 -14.12 7.48 9.44
C LEU A 193 -12.86 7.06 10.21
N MET A 194 -12.70 7.45 11.47
CA MET A 194 -11.54 7.06 12.28
C MET A 194 -11.40 5.54 12.41
N ALA A 195 -12.51 4.82 12.55
CA ALA A 195 -12.47 3.35 12.59
C ALA A 195 -11.95 2.76 11.28
N HIS A 196 -12.30 3.34 10.13
CA HIS A 196 -11.81 2.89 8.82
C HIS A 196 -10.38 3.35 8.54
N LEU A 197 -10.00 4.54 8.99
CA LEU A 197 -8.64 5.07 8.86
C LEU A 197 -7.63 4.16 9.56
N LEU A 198 -7.95 3.67 10.76
CA LEU A 198 -7.10 2.71 11.51
C LEU A 198 -7.04 1.31 10.86
N THR A 199 -7.86 1.00 9.85
CA THR A 199 -7.72 -0.23 9.04
C THR A 199 -6.86 -0.05 7.79
N ASN A 200 -6.44 1.18 7.48
CA ASN A 200 -5.69 1.46 6.27
C ASN A 200 -4.28 0.85 6.36
N PRO A 201 -3.86 0.02 5.38
CA PRO A 201 -2.56 -0.66 5.40
C PRO A 201 -1.37 0.31 5.30
N HIS A 202 -1.59 1.52 4.81
CA HIS A 202 -0.56 2.53 4.59
C HIS A 202 -0.54 3.64 5.64
N ILE A 203 -1.24 3.45 6.78
CA ILE A 203 -1.22 4.43 7.87
C ILE A 203 0.17 4.49 8.50
N SER A 204 0.72 5.69 8.63
CA SER A 204 2.05 5.86 9.21
C SER A 204 2.01 5.94 10.73
N THR A 205 3.13 5.61 11.37
CA THR A 205 3.27 5.72 12.83
C THR A 205 3.16 7.17 13.30
N GLU A 206 3.58 8.14 12.50
CA GLU A 206 3.44 9.59 12.75
C GLU A 206 1.97 10.02 12.77
N GLU A 207 1.18 9.54 11.81
CA GLU A 207 -0.27 9.80 11.74
C GLU A 207 -0.98 9.25 12.98
N VAL A 208 -0.61 8.04 13.41
CA VAL A 208 -1.12 7.41 14.63
C VAL A 208 -0.68 8.17 15.88
N ALA A 209 0.55 8.66 15.94
CA ALA A 209 1.04 9.48 17.05
C ALA A 209 0.25 10.79 17.19
N SER A 210 -0.07 11.43 16.07
CA SER A 210 -0.93 12.63 16.04
C SER A 210 -2.35 12.32 16.52
N LEU A 211 -2.94 11.22 16.05
CA LEU A 211 -4.24 10.73 16.50
C LEU A 211 -4.27 10.46 18.01
N ALA A 212 -3.26 9.76 18.53
CA ALA A 212 -3.13 9.45 19.95
C ALA A 212 -3.04 10.71 20.82
N GLY A 213 -2.42 11.78 20.31
CA GLY A 213 -2.30 13.06 21.02
C GLY A 213 -3.55 13.94 20.92
N ASN A 214 -4.46 13.66 20.00
CA ASN A 214 -5.63 14.49 19.75
C ASN A 214 -6.68 14.31 20.86
N ALA A 215 -7.04 15.40 21.54
CA ALA A 215 -8.08 15.38 22.57
C ALA A 215 -9.51 15.23 21.99
N ALA A 216 -9.70 15.47 20.70
CA ALA A 216 -11.00 15.40 20.02
C ALA A 216 -11.35 13.99 19.52
N ILE A 217 -10.40 13.05 19.50
CA ILE A 217 -10.59 11.68 19.01
C ILE A 217 -11.61 10.89 19.85
N ASP A 218 -12.18 9.84 19.26
CA ASP A 218 -13.10 8.93 19.94
C ASP A 218 -12.38 7.95 20.90
N PRO A 219 -12.93 7.68 22.10
CA PRO A 219 -12.35 6.71 23.02
C PRO A 219 -12.20 5.29 22.46
N ALA A 220 -13.09 4.84 21.55
CA ALA A 220 -12.99 3.51 20.94
C ALA A 220 -11.80 3.44 19.98
N ALA A 221 -11.54 4.50 19.23
CA ALA A 221 -10.35 4.60 18.38
C ALA A 221 -9.06 4.56 19.23
N LEU A 222 -9.02 5.28 20.36
CA LEU A 222 -7.88 5.24 21.28
C LEU A 222 -7.62 3.84 21.85
N ARG A 223 -8.67 3.12 22.25
CA ARG A 223 -8.53 1.73 22.71
C ARG A 223 -7.97 0.84 21.61
N ARG A 224 -8.46 0.98 20.38
CA ARG A 224 -7.95 0.23 19.25
C ARG A 224 -6.48 0.50 18.99
N ILE A 225 -6.04 1.76 19.12
CA ILE A 225 -4.61 2.10 19.03
C ILE A 225 -3.83 1.44 20.17
N ALA A 226 -4.34 1.52 21.40
CA ALA A 226 -3.71 0.93 22.58
C ALA A 226 -3.64 -0.61 22.56
N SER A 227 -4.48 -1.29 21.78
CA SER A 227 -4.45 -2.75 21.62
C SER A 227 -3.44 -3.23 20.57
N SER A 228 -2.96 -2.36 19.68
CA SER A 228 -2.03 -2.74 18.62
C SER A 228 -0.58 -2.75 19.11
N THR A 229 0.07 -3.91 19.06
CA THR A 229 1.48 -4.05 19.46
C THR A 229 2.43 -3.28 18.55
N ASP A 230 2.08 -3.12 17.28
CA ASP A 230 2.94 -2.47 16.28
C ASP A 230 3.07 -0.97 16.57
N TRP A 231 1.96 -0.32 16.92
CA TRP A 231 1.98 1.11 17.24
C TRP A 231 2.57 1.39 18.63
N LEU A 232 2.39 0.47 19.58
CA LEU A 232 2.97 0.59 20.93
C LEU A 232 4.51 0.49 20.94
N ARG A 233 5.13 -0.06 19.89
CA ARG A 233 6.60 -0.04 19.75
C ARG A 233 7.15 1.38 19.68
N SER A 234 6.35 2.35 19.22
CA SER A 234 6.73 3.76 19.24
C SER A 234 6.52 4.36 20.63
N ALA A 235 7.61 4.84 21.23
CA ALA A 235 7.57 5.56 22.50
C ALA A 235 6.71 6.83 22.41
N GLU A 236 6.68 7.49 21.25
CA GLU A 236 5.86 8.68 21.03
C GLU A 236 4.37 8.37 21.05
N VAL A 237 3.94 7.32 20.35
CA VAL A 237 2.53 6.90 20.35
C VAL A 237 2.10 6.56 21.77
N THR A 238 2.89 5.75 22.48
CA THR A 238 2.57 5.31 23.84
C THR A 238 2.49 6.50 24.82
N ARG A 239 3.43 7.44 24.72
CA ARG A 239 3.42 8.67 25.53
C ARG A 239 2.18 9.52 25.26
N ASN A 240 1.81 9.69 23.99
CA ASN A 240 0.65 10.47 23.59
C ASN A 240 -0.65 9.82 24.09
N LEU A 241 -0.79 8.50 23.96
CA LEU A 241 -1.93 7.73 24.50
C LEU A 241 -2.08 7.92 26.01
N VAL A 242 -0.99 7.78 26.78
CA VAL A 242 -0.99 7.92 28.23
C VAL A 242 -1.37 9.34 28.68
N CYS A 243 -0.97 10.36 27.91
CA CYS A 243 -1.32 11.74 28.21
C CYS A 243 -2.77 12.11 27.81
N ASN A 244 -3.40 11.36 26.90
CA ASN A 244 -4.71 11.70 26.36
C ASN A 244 -5.82 11.60 27.43
N PRO A 245 -6.66 12.64 27.64
CA PRO A 245 -7.74 12.64 28.63
C PRO A 245 -8.82 11.58 28.43
N LYS A 246 -9.07 11.19 27.18
CA LYS A 246 -10.16 10.28 26.81
C LYS A 246 -9.81 8.80 26.93
N LEU A 247 -8.53 8.47 27.14
CA LEU A 247 -8.14 7.09 27.40
C LEU A 247 -8.52 6.73 28.85
N PRO A 248 -9.31 5.65 29.07
CA PRO A 248 -9.66 5.19 30.40
C PRO A 248 -8.43 4.80 31.23
N MET A 249 -8.47 5.08 32.53
CA MET A 249 -7.35 4.78 33.45
C MET A 249 -6.88 3.31 33.43
N PRO A 250 -7.75 2.28 33.31
CA PRO A 250 -7.28 0.90 33.22
C PRO A 250 -6.31 0.64 32.07
N GLU A 251 -6.56 1.24 30.90
CA GLU A 251 -5.68 1.13 29.74
C GLU A 251 -4.38 1.91 29.96
N VAL A 252 -4.47 3.11 30.55
CA VAL A 252 -3.28 3.88 30.91
C VAL A 252 -2.38 3.07 31.84
N GLU A 253 -2.93 2.46 32.89
CA GLU A 253 -2.16 1.64 33.82
C GLU A 253 -1.51 0.44 33.16
N ARG A 254 -2.17 -0.19 32.17
CA ARG A 254 -1.61 -1.28 31.37
C ARG A 254 -0.40 -0.80 30.56
N LEU A 255 -0.53 0.33 29.85
CA LEU A 255 0.55 0.93 29.07
C LEU A 255 1.73 1.38 29.95
N LEU A 256 1.45 1.89 31.16
CA LEU A 256 2.49 2.23 32.14
C LEU A 256 3.29 1.01 32.62
N ARG A 257 2.75 -0.22 32.53
CA ARG A 257 3.49 -1.45 32.88
C ARG A 257 4.53 -1.83 31.83
N THR A 258 4.27 -1.47 30.57
CA THR A 258 5.12 -1.85 29.43
C THR A 258 6.19 -0.81 29.12
N LEU A 259 6.07 0.40 29.67
CA LEU A 259 7.01 1.50 29.43
C LEU A 259 8.32 1.33 30.22
N PRO A 260 9.48 1.67 29.63
CA PRO A 260 10.76 1.68 30.32
C PRO A 260 10.85 2.83 31.34
N ARG A 261 11.76 2.68 32.31
CA ARG A 261 11.97 3.65 33.39
C ARG A 261 12.23 5.07 32.87
N ASP A 262 13.00 5.22 31.79
CA ASP A 262 13.34 6.52 31.22
C ASP A 262 12.10 7.27 30.72
N GLU A 263 11.16 6.56 30.07
CA GLU A 263 9.89 7.15 29.63
C GLU A 263 8.98 7.48 30.82
N LEU A 264 8.98 6.67 31.88
CA LEU A 264 8.25 6.98 33.11
C LEU A 264 8.77 8.27 33.77
N VAL A 265 10.10 8.47 33.80
CA VAL A 265 10.70 9.73 34.30
C VAL A 265 10.34 10.92 33.40
N ARG A 266 10.29 10.74 32.08
CA ARG A 266 9.82 11.80 31.16
C ARG A 266 8.35 12.15 31.39
N LEU A 267 7.50 11.14 31.58
CA LEU A 267 6.07 11.33 31.84
C LEU A 267 5.79 12.04 33.16
N SER A 268 6.57 11.77 34.22
CA SER A 268 6.39 12.43 35.52
C SER A 268 6.66 13.94 35.44
N LYS A 269 7.64 14.35 34.62
CA LYS A 269 8.01 15.75 34.38
C LYS A 269 7.13 16.45 33.33
N SER A 270 6.41 15.70 32.50
CA SER A 270 5.59 16.25 31.42
C SER A 270 4.43 17.11 31.94
N GLY A 271 4.27 18.30 31.37
CA GLY A 271 3.10 19.16 31.61
C GLY A 271 1.80 18.63 30.98
N ARG A 272 1.90 17.73 29.99
CA ARG A 272 0.74 17.17 29.26
C ARG A 272 0.03 16.06 30.03
N ALA A 273 0.69 15.44 31.01
CA ALA A 273 0.13 14.35 31.78
C ALA A 273 -0.82 14.86 32.87
N ARG A 274 -2.00 14.24 32.98
CA ARG A 274 -2.99 14.51 34.03
C ARG A 274 -2.44 14.14 35.42
N ALA A 275 -2.93 14.78 36.48
CA ALA A 275 -2.48 14.52 37.85
C ALA A 275 -2.59 13.04 38.25
N VAL A 276 -3.69 12.38 37.89
CA VAL A 276 -3.91 10.94 38.15
C VAL A 276 -2.86 10.06 37.45
N VAL A 277 -2.49 10.43 36.22
CA VAL A 277 -1.44 9.73 35.45
C VAL A 277 -0.08 9.92 36.12
N LYS A 278 0.25 11.14 36.58
CA LYS A 278 1.49 11.42 37.31
C LYS A 278 1.58 10.60 38.62
N GLN A 279 0.48 10.47 39.35
CA GLN A 279 0.41 9.62 40.55
C GLN A 279 0.66 8.14 40.21
N ALA A 280 0.04 7.63 39.14
CA ALA A 280 0.24 6.25 38.68
C ALA A 280 1.71 5.99 38.25
N VAL A 281 2.32 6.94 37.54
CA VAL A 281 3.75 6.90 37.14
C VAL A 281 4.65 6.91 38.37
N ALA A 282 4.39 7.78 39.36
CA ALA A 282 5.18 7.84 40.59
C ALA A 282 5.11 6.53 41.39
N LYS A 283 3.93 5.89 41.45
CA LYS A 283 3.76 4.56 42.07
C LYS A 283 4.59 3.50 41.34
N ARG A 284 4.61 3.53 40.00
CA ARG A 284 5.39 2.63 39.14
C ARG A 284 6.89 2.75 39.32
N LEU A 285 7.40 3.99 39.38
CA LEU A 285 8.81 4.26 39.60
C LEU A 285 9.28 3.71 40.95
N LYS A 286 8.47 3.86 42.01
CA LYS A 286 8.78 3.31 43.35
C LYS A 286 8.77 1.78 43.37
N SER A 287 7.85 1.13 42.65
CA SER A 287 7.79 -0.33 42.59
C SER A 287 8.86 -0.96 41.71
N SER A 288 9.45 -0.20 40.78
CA SER A 288 10.53 -0.68 39.91
C SER A 288 11.92 -0.53 40.56
N ASP A 289 12.01 0.22 41.66
CA ASP A 289 13.24 0.49 42.41
C ASP A 289 13.44 -0.48 43.58
N ARG A 290 12.44 -1.33 43.84
CA ARG A 290 12.38 -2.31 44.92
C ARG A 290 12.41 -3.72 44.32
#